data_AF-A0A5K7X707-F1
#
_entry.id   AF-A0A5K7X707-F1
#
_cell.length_a   1.000
_cell.length_b   1.000
_cell.length_c   1.000
_cell.angle_alpha   90.00
_cell.angle_beta   90.00
_cell.angle_gamma   90.00
#
_symmetry.space_group_name_H-M   'P 1'
#
loop_
_entity.id
_entity.type
_entity.pdbx_description
1 polymer ?
#
loop_
_entity_poly.entity_id
_entity_poly.type
_entity_poly.pdbx_seq_one_letter_code
_entity_poly.pdbx_strand_id
1 'polypeptide(L)'
;MSHSGRKKTFVDPKVQGALVRRLVFHWCAFIGVASLVAFCLQIMSNPFRSFEEHAQQVWWTHGPFLLVMFFLLPVFILDTIKLSHRFAGPIYRLRNTIRGLANGEEFRPLKFREVDFWQGLADDFNAMVARLKGETVDPPAASTTAETSEPTPVTAS
;
A
#
# COMPACT_ATOMS: atom_id res chain seq x y z
N MET A 1 -37.55 -11.22 -11.03
CA MET A 1 -36.48 -10.30 -11.48
C MET A 1 -35.36 -10.34 -10.45
N SER A 2 -34.31 -11.13 -10.67
CA SER A 2 -33.17 -11.24 -9.76
C SER A 2 -32.01 -10.40 -10.30
N HIS A 3 -31.74 -9.26 -9.67
CA HIS A 3 -30.52 -8.50 -9.89
C HIS A 3 -29.35 -9.30 -9.32
N SER A 4 -28.67 -10.07 -10.19
CA SER A 4 -27.40 -10.70 -9.85
C SER A 4 -26.34 -9.60 -9.76
N GLY A 5 -26.12 -9.10 -8.54
CA GLY A 5 -25.13 -8.09 -8.21
C GLY A 5 -23.73 -8.60 -8.52
N ARG A 6 -23.19 -8.19 -9.67
CA ARG A 6 -21.85 -8.51 -10.14
C ARG A 6 -20.78 -7.91 -9.20
N LYS A 7 -20.44 -8.61 -8.12
CA LYS A 7 -19.25 -8.34 -7.29
C LYS A 7 -17.99 -8.77 -8.05
N LYS A 8 -17.55 -7.94 -9.02
CA LYS A 8 -16.21 -8.07 -9.61
C LYS A 8 -15.22 -7.29 -8.76
N THR A 9 -14.84 -7.86 -7.62
CA THR A 9 -13.71 -7.40 -6.78
C THR A 9 -12.52 -8.35 -6.88
N PHE A 10 -12.35 -8.97 -8.05
CA PHE A 10 -11.17 -9.73 -8.46
C PHE A 10 -10.78 -9.19 -9.83
N VAL A 11 -10.20 -8.00 -9.86
CA VAL A 11 -9.89 -7.28 -11.10
C VAL A 11 -8.53 -7.68 -11.65
N ASP A 12 -7.63 -8.26 -10.82
CA ASP A 12 -6.37 -8.81 -11.33
C ASP A 12 -5.77 -9.91 -10.40
N PRO A 13 -6.22 -11.18 -10.51
CA PRO A 13 -5.73 -12.27 -9.66
C PRO A 13 -4.22 -12.53 -9.83
N LYS A 14 -3.62 -12.14 -10.95
CA LYS A 14 -2.17 -12.29 -11.18
C LYS A 14 -1.36 -11.30 -10.33
N VAL A 15 -1.74 -10.03 -10.35
CA VAL A 15 -1.05 -9.00 -9.54
C VAL A 15 -1.28 -9.24 -8.05
N GLN A 16 -2.50 -9.63 -7.66
CA GLN A 16 -2.84 -9.94 -6.28
C GLN A 16 -2.10 -11.17 -5.77
N GLY A 17 -2.06 -12.26 -6.56
CA GLY A 17 -1.29 -13.44 -6.21
C GLY A 17 0.20 -13.14 -6.06
N ALA A 18 0.76 -12.27 -6.91
CA ALA A 18 2.14 -11.83 -6.80
C ALA A 18 2.40 -11.01 -5.52
N LEU A 19 1.51 -10.06 -5.17
CA LEU A 19 1.61 -9.26 -3.95
C LEU A 19 1.44 -10.11 -2.69
N VAL A 20 0.43 -10.98 -2.66
CA VAL A 20 0.19 -11.89 -1.53
C VAL A 20 1.36 -12.84 -1.34
N ARG A 21 1.87 -13.46 -2.41
CA ARG A 21 3.05 -14.34 -2.33
C ARG A 21 4.27 -13.58 -1.81
N ARG A 22 4.50 -12.35 -2.29
CA ARG A 22 5.59 -11.52 -1.80
C ARG A 22 5.41 -11.19 -0.31
N LEU A 23 4.20 -10.81 0.11
CA LEU A 23 3.88 -10.52 1.50
C LEU A 23 4.11 -11.75 2.40
N VAL A 24 3.57 -12.91 2.02
CA VAL A 24 3.75 -14.17 2.75
C VAL A 24 5.23 -14.55 2.82
N PHE A 25 5.99 -14.39 1.74
CA PHE A 25 7.42 -14.65 1.74
C PHE A 25 8.18 -13.76 2.73
N HIS A 26 7.93 -12.45 2.71
CA HIS A 26 8.58 -11.51 3.65
C HIS A 26 8.14 -11.80 5.10
N TRP A 27 6.88 -12.20 5.31
CA TRP A 27 6.36 -12.59 6.62
C TRP A 27 7.07 -13.83 7.16
N CYS A 28 7.18 -14.88 6.36
CA CYS A 28 7.92 -16.09 6.73
C CYS A 28 9.41 -15.80 6.95
N ALA A 29 10.03 -14.99 6.09
CA ALA A 29 11.42 -14.58 6.27
C ALA A 29 11.62 -13.80 7.57
N PHE A 30 10.72 -12.88 7.90
CA PHE A 30 10.75 -12.12 9.15
C PHE A 30 10.65 -13.05 10.37
N ILE A 31 9.68 -13.98 10.39
CA ILE A 31 9.55 -14.97 11.46
C ILE A 31 10.81 -15.82 11.56
N GLY A 32 11.36 -16.28 10.43
CA GLY A 32 12.58 -17.09 10.39
C GLY A 32 13.79 -16.36 10.96
N VAL A 33 14.01 -15.11 10.54
CA VAL A 33 15.10 -14.26 11.06
C VAL A 33 14.90 -13.96 12.54
N ALA A 34 13.69 -13.58 12.96
CA ALA A 34 13.39 -13.31 14.36
C ALA A 34 13.61 -14.56 15.24
N SER A 35 13.20 -15.73 14.76
CA SER A 35 13.41 -17.01 15.46
C SER A 35 14.90 -17.36 15.55
N LEU A 36 15.66 -17.16 14.47
CA LEU A 36 17.11 -17.38 14.45
C LEU A 36 17.83 -16.44 15.44
N VAL A 37 17.46 -15.16 15.44
CA VAL A 37 18.02 -14.17 16.38
C VAL A 37 17.69 -14.54 17.82
N ALA A 38 16.41 -14.87 18.11
CA ALA A 38 15.99 -15.30 19.44
C ALA A 38 16.76 -16.55 19.90
N PHE A 39 16.96 -17.52 19.02
CA PHE A 39 17.74 -18.73 19.30
C PHE A 39 19.21 -18.42 19.60
N CYS A 40 19.86 -17.59 18.78
CA CYS A 40 21.25 -17.16 19.00
C CYS A 40 21.42 -16.42 20.34
N LEU A 41 20.48 -15.51 20.67
CA LEU A 41 20.48 -14.80 21.96
C LEU A 41 20.31 -15.75 23.14
N GLN A 42 19.48 -16.79 22.99
CA GLN A 42 19.24 -17.76 24.05
C GLN A 42 20.49 -18.60 24.35
N ILE A 43 21.17 -19.10 23.31
CA ILE A 43 22.45 -19.82 23.43
C ILE A 43 23.49 -18.93 24.13
N MET A 44 23.61 -17.68 23.72
CA MET A 44 24.55 -16.73 24.31
C MET A 44 24.23 -16.46 25.79
N SER A 45 22.95 -16.39 26.14
CA SER A 45 22.51 -16.13 27.50
C SER A 45 22.77 -17.31 28.44
N ASN A 46 22.68 -18.57 27.98
CA ASN A 46 22.85 -19.76 28.83
C ASN A 46 23.40 -20.97 28.04
N PRO A 47 24.71 -21.01 27.75
CA PRO A 47 25.32 -22.01 26.86
C PRO A 47 25.34 -23.46 27.42
N PHE A 48 25.00 -23.66 28.69
CA PHE A 48 25.10 -24.98 29.35
C PHE A 48 23.77 -25.75 29.44
N ARG A 49 22.66 -25.21 28.95
CA ARG A 49 21.36 -25.89 28.93
C ARG A 49 21.20 -26.77 27.70
N SER A 50 20.37 -27.81 27.82
CA SER A 50 20.10 -28.74 26.72
C SER A 50 19.32 -28.06 25.59
N PHE A 51 19.50 -28.49 24.35
CA PHE A 51 18.78 -27.92 23.18
C PHE A 51 17.26 -28.00 23.32
N GLU A 52 16.75 -29.07 23.93
CA GLU A 52 15.32 -29.27 24.18
C GLU A 52 14.75 -28.24 25.16
N GLU A 53 15.49 -27.91 26.22
CA GLU A 53 15.07 -26.91 27.22
C GLU A 53 15.00 -25.51 26.60
N HIS A 54 15.95 -25.19 25.72
CA HIS A 54 15.93 -23.96 24.92
C HIS A 54 14.69 -23.89 24.03
N ALA A 55 14.40 -24.95 23.28
CA ALA A 55 13.25 -25.03 22.40
C ALA A 55 11.91 -24.88 23.16
N GLN A 56 11.76 -25.58 24.29
CA GLN A 56 10.55 -25.50 25.12
C GLN A 56 10.37 -24.10 25.72
N GLN A 57 11.46 -23.47 26.17
CA GLN A 57 11.43 -22.12 26.72
C GLN A 57 11.12 -21.06 25.65
N VAL A 58 11.69 -21.18 24.45
CA VAL A 58 11.35 -20.32 23.30
C VAL A 58 9.87 -20.45 22.95
N TRP A 59 9.37 -21.69 22.88
CA TRP A 59 7.97 -21.93 22.56
C TRP A 59 7.02 -21.30 23.58
N TRP A 60 7.31 -21.42 24.88
CA TRP A 60 6.49 -20.80 25.92
C TRP A 60 6.57 -19.27 25.92
N THR A 61 7.76 -18.72 25.66
CA THR A 61 7.99 -17.27 25.70
C THR A 61 7.43 -16.57 24.46
N HIS A 62 7.65 -17.16 23.28
CA HIS A 62 7.33 -16.55 21.98
C HIS A 62 6.09 -17.14 21.31
N GLY A 63 5.57 -18.28 21.76
CA GLY A 63 4.37 -18.93 21.23
C GLY A 63 3.15 -18.00 21.17
N PRO A 64 2.81 -17.23 22.22
CA PRO A 64 1.72 -16.27 22.15
C PRO A 64 1.92 -15.20 21.07
N PHE A 65 3.16 -14.75 20.87
CA PHE A 65 3.49 -13.77 19.84
C PHE A 65 3.36 -14.36 18.42
N LEU A 66 3.84 -15.59 18.22
CA LEU A 66 3.67 -16.31 16.95
C LEU A 66 2.20 -16.55 16.61
N LEU A 67 1.38 -16.87 17.62
CA LEU A 67 -0.07 -17.02 17.46
C LEU A 67 -0.71 -15.72 17.01
N VAL A 68 -0.39 -14.60 17.67
CA VAL A 68 -0.88 -13.27 17.29
C VAL A 68 -0.44 -12.91 15.87
N MET A 69 0.82 -13.16 15.50
CA MET A 69 1.32 -12.96 14.14
C MET A 69 0.56 -13.79 13.11
N PHE A 70 0.24 -15.05 13.42
CA PHE A 70 -0.55 -15.89 12.53
C PHE A 70 -1.96 -15.34 12.30
N PHE A 71 -2.63 -14.85 13.35
CA PHE A 71 -3.95 -14.22 13.23
C PHE A 71 -3.92 -12.84 12.56
N LEU A 72 -2.80 -12.12 12.65
CA LEU A 72 -2.61 -10.84 11.96
C LEU A 72 -2.35 -11.01 10.46
N LEU A 73 -1.71 -12.10 10.04
CA LEU A 73 -1.41 -12.38 8.63
C LEU A 73 -2.61 -12.20 7.69
N PRO A 74 -3.80 -12.79 7.93
CA PRO A 74 -4.96 -12.58 7.05
C PRO A 74 -5.43 -11.12 7.04
N VAL A 75 -5.32 -10.38 8.16
CA VAL A 75 -5.66 -8.96 8.21
C VAL A 75 -4.73 -8.15 7.31
N PHE A 76 -3.42 -8.38 7.40
CA PHE A 76 -2.43 -7.73 6.53
C PHE A 76 -2.60 -8.06 5.06
N ILE A 77 -2.91 -9.33 4.73
CA ILE A 77 -3.21 -9.75 3.36
C ILE A 77 -4.42 -8.98 2.83
N LEU A 78 -5.52 -8.95 3.59
CA LEU A 78 -6.74 -8.26 3.18
C LEU A 78 -6.54 -6.76 3.02
N ASP A 79 -5.78 -6.13 3.93
CA ASP A 79 -5.48 -4.71 3.87
C ASP A 79 -4.61 -4.37 2.65
N THR A 80 -3.56 -5.15 2.40
CA THR A 80 -2.68 -4.98 1.24
C THR A 80 -3.45 -5.12 -0.08
N ILE A 81 -4.35 -6.12 -0.17
CA ILE A 81 -5.20 -6.32 -1.35
C ILE A 81 -6.16 -5.14 -1.53
N LYS A 82 -6.81 -4.66 -0.47
CA LYS A 82 -7.70 -3.49 -0.51
C LYS A 82 -6.96 -2.24 -0.98
N LEU A 83 -5.77 -2.01 -0.45
CA LEU A 83 -4.93 -0.88 -0.83
C LEU A 83 -4.55 -0.97 -2.32
N SER A 84 -4.08 -2.13 -2.78
CA SER A 84 -3.76 -2.37 -4.20
C SER A 84 -4.96 -2.13 -5.13
N HIS A 85 -6.16 -2.57 -4.72
CA HIS A 85 -7.39 -2.31 -5.47
C HIS A 85 -7.73 -0.83 -5.58
N ARG A 86 -7.57 -0.10 -4.48
CA ARG A 86 -7.81 1.35 -4.43
C ARG A 86 -6.86 2.10 -5.35
N PHE A 87 -5.64 1.59 -5.56
CA PHE A 87 -4.70 2.11 -6.56
C PHE A 87 -5.08 1.75 -8.01
N ALA A 88 -5.49 0.51 -8.26
CA ALA A 88 -5.76 0.03 -9.63
C ALA A 88 -7.00 0.69 -10.27
N GLY A 89 -8.02 1.01 -9.49
CA GLY A 89 -9.28 1.59 -9.98
C GLY A 89 -9.11 2.93 -10.71
N PRO A 90 -8.51 3.96 -10.07
CA PRO A 90 -8.22 5.25 -10.67
C PRO A 90 -7.36 5.15 -11.94
N ILE A 91 -6.29 4.35 -11.90
CA ILE A 91 -5.39 4.14 -13.06
C ILE A 91 -6.13 3.49 -14.24
N TYR A 92 -6.98 2.51 -13.98
CA TYR A 92 -7.80 1.90 -15.03
C TYR A 92 -8.74 2.93 -15.69
N ARG A 93 -9.40 3.78 -14.89
CA ARG A 93 -10.27 4.86 -15.40
C ARG A 93 -9.49 5.88 -16.22
N LEU A 94 -8.31 6.29 -15.76
CA LEU A 94 -7.43 7.20 -16.50
C LEU A 94 -7.05 6.61 -17.87
N ARG A 95 -6.57 5.36 -17.89
CA ARG A 95 -6.21 4.66 -19.13
C ARG A 95 -7.39 4.55 -20.10
N ASN A 96 -8.60 4.30 -19.59
CA ASN A 96 -9.79 4.24 -20.45
C ASN A 96 -10.15 5.62 -21.01
N THR A 97 -10.00 6.68 -20.22
CA THR A 97 -10.24 8.07 -20.65
C THR A 97 -9.25 8.50 -21.73
N ILE A 98 -7.95 8.19 -21.55
CA ILE A 98 -6.91 8.44 -22.56
C ILE A 98 -7.24 7.72 -23.87
N ARG A 99 -7.67 6.45 -23.80
CA ARG A 99 -8.05 5.68 -24.99
C ARG A 99 -9.28 6.23 -25.68
N GLY A 100 -10.32 6.62 -24.94
CA GLY A 100 -11.50 7.26 -25.51
C GLY A 100 -11.15 8.56 -26.23
N LEU A 101 -10.32 9.40 -25.59
CA LEU A 101 -9.86 10.65 -26.20
C LEU A 101 -9.02 10.41 -27.47
N ALA A 102 -8.15 9.39 -27.47
CA ALA A 102 -7.37 8.99 -28.64
C ALA A 102 -8.25 8.49 -29.80
N ASN A 103 -9.44 7.96 -29.50
CA ASN A 103 -10.43 7.53 -30.50
C ASN A 103 -11.35 8.67 -30.96
N GLY A 104 -11.13 9.90 -30.50
CA GLY A 104 -11.95 11.06 -30.83
C GLY A 104 -13.26 11.18 -30.05
N GLU A 105 -13.43 10.44 -28.95
CA GLU A 105 -14.58 10.60 -28.07
C GLU A 105 -14.58 11.98 -27.37
N GLU A 106 -15.76 12.49 -27.04
CA GLU A 106 -15.89 13.74 -26.28
C GLU A 106 -15.19 13.65 -24.93
N PHE A 107 -14.35 14.64 -24.64
CA PHE A 107 -13.66 14.74 -23.35
C PHE A 107 -14.66 15.01 -22.24
N ARG A 108 -14.61 14.19 -21.19
CA ARG A 108 -15.29 14.45 -19.92
C ARG A 108 -14.24 14.59 -18.83
N PRO A 109 -14.28 15.66 -18.01
CA PRO A 109 -13.32 15.85 -16.93
C PRO A 109 -13.23 14.62 -16.02
N LEU A 110 -12.01 14.15 -15.83
CA LEU A 110 -11.72 13.01 -14.98
C LEU A 110 -11.82 13.45 -13.53
N LYS A 111 -12.78 12.90 -12.78
CA LYS A 111 -12.90 13.10 -11.33
C LYS A 111 -12.70 11.79 -10.59
N PHE A 112 -11.73 11.74 -9.69
CA PHE A 112 -11.55 10.62 -8.75
C PHE A 112 -12.31 10.87 -7.44
N ARG A 113 -12.53 9.82 -6.66
CA ARG A 113 -13.27 9.91 -5.40
C ARG A 113 -12.38 10.57 -4.33
N GLU A 114 -12.97 11.33 -3.42
CA GLU A 114 -12.29 12.20 -2.42
C GLU A 114 -11.16 11.55 -1.62
N VAL A 115 -11.18 10.23 -1.43
CA VAL A 115 -10.18 9.56 -0.60
C VAL A 115 -8.90 9.23 -1.38
N ASP A 116 -8.85 9.34 -2.71
CA ASP A 116 -7.69 8.86 -3.47
C ASP A 116 -6.55 9.87 -3.55
N PHE A 117 -5.31 9.39 -3.30
CA PHE A 117 -4.03 10.10 -3.52
C PHE A 117 -3.83 10.65 -4.95
N TRP A 118 -4.81 10.45 -5.83
CA TRP A 118 -4.75 10.66 -7.27
C TRP A 118 -5.54 11.90 -7.74
N GLN A 119 -6.15 12.67 -6.83
CA GLN A 119 -6.86 13.92 -7.17
C GLN A 119 -5.99 14.85 -8.02
N GLY A 120 -4.76 15.14 -7.56
CA GLY A 120 -3.81 15.98 -8.31
C GLY A 120 -3.49 15.44 -9.70
N LEU A 121 -3.37 14.11 -9.86
CA LEU A 121 -3.15 13.51 -11.20
C LEU A 121 -4.35 13.69 -12.13
N ALA A 122 -5.58 13.64 -11.59
CA ALA A 122 -6.78 13.95 -12.36
C ALA A 122 -6.81 15.42 -12.78
N ASP A 123 -6.46 16.32 -11.86
CA ASP A 123 -6.44 17.76 -12.13
C ASP A 123 -5.39 18.11 -13.18
N ASP A 124 -4.17 17.58 -13.06
CA ASP A 124 -3.10 17.73 -14.04
C ASP A 124 -3.51 17.19 -15.42
N PHE A 125 -4.15 16.02 -15.46
CA PHE A 125 -4.66 15.43 -16.69
C PHE A 125 -5.74 16.30 -17.34
N ASN A 126 -6.69 16.81 -16.55
CA ASN A 126 -7.75 17.68 -17.05
C ASN A 126 -7.19 18.99 -17.59
N ALA A 127 -6.26 19.61 -16.88
CA ALA A 127 -5.58 20.83 -17.31
C ALA A 127 -4.80 20.61 -18.62
N MET A 128 -4.10 19.49 -18.76
CA MET A 128 -3.40 19.12 -19.99
C MET A 128 -4.36 19.00 -21.19
N VAL A 129 -5.48 18.27 -21.03
CA VAL A 129 -6.43 18.08 -22.14
C VAL A 129 -7.11 19.39 -22.53
N ALA A 130 -7.46 20.22 -21.56
CA ALA A 130 -8.09 21.51 -21.84
C ALA A 130 -7.13 22.47 -22.58
N ARG A 131 -5.85 22.49 -22.21
CA ARG A 131 -4.81 23.21 -22.97
C ARG A 131 -4.68 22.71 -24.42
N LEU A 132 -4.71 21.39 -24.63
CA LEU A 132 -4.67 20.80 -25.97
C LEU A 132 -5.91 21.15 -26.82
N LYS A 133 -7.06 21.36 -26.17
CA LYS A 133 -8.30 21.79 -26.81
C LYS A 133 -8.39 23.30 -27.06
N GLY A 134 -7.40 24.07 -26.60
CA GLY A 134 -7.44 25.54 -26.68
C GLY A 134 -8.47 26.17 -25.73
N GLU A 135 -8.97 25.43 -24.75
CA GLU A 135 -9.81 25.95 -23.68
C GLU A 135 -8.90 26.64 -22.65
N THR A 136 -9.13 27.92 -22.39
CA THR A 136 -8.41 28.68 -21.36
C THR A 136 -8.80 28.15 -19.99
N VAL A 137 -7.99 27.25 -19.43
CA VAL A 137 -8.10 26.86 -18.03
C VAL A 137 -7.35 27.87 -17.19
N ASP A 138 -8.08 28.60 -16.34
CA ASP A 138 -7.47 29.32 -15.24
C ASP A 138 -6.67 28.33 -14.41
N PRO A 139 -5.37 28.58 -14.17
CA PRO A 139 -4.52 27.66 -13.44
C PRO A 139 -5.13 27.40 -12.06
N PRO A 140 -5.20 26.13 -11.60
CA PRO A 140 -5.58 25.86 -10.23
C PRO A 140 -4.60 26.63 -9.33
N ALA A 141 -5.17 27.50 -8.49
CA ALA A 141 -4.43 28.33 -7.56
C ALA A 141 -3.36 27.46 -6.90
N ALA A 142 -2.12 27.92 -7.05
CA ALA A 142 -0.91 27.26 -6.62
C ALA A 142 -1.15 26.41 -5.37
N SER A 143 -0.84 25.12 -5.48
CA SER A 143 -0.37 24.36 -4.33
C SER A 143 0.78 25.16 -3.72
N THR A 144 0.45 25.98 -2.72
CA THR A 144 1.39 26.55 -1.77
C THR A 144 2.04 25.36 -1.08
N THR A 145 3.09 24.86 -1.70
CA THR A 145 4.20 24.25 -0.99
C THR A 145 4.72 25.34 -0.07
N ALA A 146 4.15 25.39 1.13
CA ALA A 146 4.70 26.14 2.24
C ALA A 146 6.02 25.46 2.62
N GLU A 147 7.05 25.85 1.89
CA GLU A 147 8.43 25.82 2.31
C GLU A 147 8.55 26.82 3.48
N THR A 148 8.50 26.34 4.73
CA THR A 148 8.92 26.97 6.00
C THR A 148 8.58 25.94 7.10
N SER A 149 9.49 25.35 7.86
CA SER A 149 10.55 25.98 8.64
C SER A 149 11.62 24.96 9.05
N GLU A 150 12.85 25.20 8.61
CA GLU A 150 14.05 24.91 9.40
C GLU A 150 13.94 25.62 10.76
N PRO A 151 14.17 24.96 11.91
CA PRO A 151 14.37 25.68 13.15
C PRO A 151 15.83 26.14 13.20
N THR A 152 16.03 27.45 13.00
CA THR A 152 17.29 28.13 13.33
C THR A 152 17.58 27.95 14.83
N PRO A 153 18.79 27.55 15.25
CA PRO A 153 19.13 27.53 16.67
C PRO A 153 19.32 28.97 17.14
N VAL A 154 18.49 29.38 18.10
CA VAL A 154 18.60 30.68 18.77
C VAL A 154 19.80 30.64 19.71
N THR A 155 20.83 31.43 19.39
CA THR A 155 21.90 31.86 20.28
C THR A 155 21.42 33.03 21.16
N ALA A 156 22.11 33.20 22.31
CA ALA A 156 21.98 34.22 23.38
C ALA A 156 21.01 33.80 24.52
N SER A 157 21.40 33.77 25.79
CA SER A 157 22.49 34.43 26.54
C SER A 157 22.98 33.58 27.71
#